data_AF-A0A6B0YHA6-F1
#
_entry.id   AF-A0A6B0YHA6-F1
#
_cell.length_a   1.000
_cell.length_b   1.000
_cell.length_c   1.000
_cell.angle_alpha   90.00
_cell.angle_beta   90.00
_cell.angle_gamma   90.00
#
_symmetry.space_group_name_H-M   'P 1'
#
loop_
_entity.id
_entity.type
_entity.pdbx_description
1 polymer ?
#
loop_
_entity_poly.entity_id
_entity_poly.type
_entity_poly.pdbx_seq_one_letter_code
_entity_poly.pdbx_strand_id
1 'polypeptide(L)'
;MRLVNAVIAVALVALAVLKLDDPSGASMFLFGALIAAFALKHYLSAWSVRVLAFLAAGTLFCYFGQFFYLVPHLQPSWYWQWQGDALEATALLLSGFAMIPVLSEYSCRMKASRECERGRRQFEARKPLLAGFKGFEIGR
;
A
#
# COMPACT_ATOMS: atom_id res chain seq x y z
N MET A 1 -9.11 -4.66 7.55
CA MET A 1 -8.29 -4.36 6.36
C MET A 1 -7.71 -5.60 5.67
N ARG A 2 -7.25 -6.64 6.40
CA ARG A 2 -6.65 -7.85 5.78
C ARG A 2 -7.48 -8.52 4.67
N LEU A 3 -8.80 -8.70 4.88
CA LEU A 3 -9.72 -9.24 3.89
C LEU A 3 -9.81 -8.37 2.62
N VAL A 4 -9.84 -7.05 2.80
CA VAL A 4 -9.89 -6.08 1.70
C VAL A 4 -8.59 -6.16 0.87
N ASN A 5 -7.43 -6.19 1.52
CA ASN A 5 -6.15 -6.35 0.81
C ASN A 5 -6.00 -7.71 0.14
N ALA A 6 -6.60 -8.77 0.70
CA ALA A 6 -6.64 -10.09 0.05
C ALA A 6 -7.43 -10.04 -1.25
N VAL A 7 -8.62 -9.45 -1.21
CA VAL A 7 -9.49 -9.27 -2.39
C VAL A 7 -8.79 -8.42 -3.45
N ILE A 8 -8.13 -7.32 -3.03
CA ILE A 8 -7.37 -6.46 -3.94
C ILE A 8 -6.19 -7.21 -4.58
N ALA A 9 -5.43 -7.98 -3.79
CA ALA A 9 -4.33 -8.77 -4.32
C ALA A 9 -4.81 -9.80 -5.34
N VAL A 10 -5.91 -10.50 -5.06
CA VAL A 10 -6.51 -11.47 -5.99
C VAL A 10 -7.03 -10.78 -7.26
N ALA A 11 -7.69 -9.62 -7.13
CA ALA A 11 -8.18 -8.84 -8.26
C ALA A 11 -7.04 -8.35 -9.17
N LEU A 12 -5.94 -7.86 -8.58
CA LEU A 12 -4.76 -7.43 -9.34
C LEU A 12 -4.03 -8.60 -10.01
N VAL A 13 -3.97 -9.78 -9.37
CA VAL A 13 -3.45 -10.99 -10.02
C VAL A 13 -4.33 -11.40 -11.20
N ALA A 14 -5.66 -11.39 -11.02
CA ALA A 14 -6.58 -11.71 -12.11
C ALA A 14 -6.40 -10.75 -13.30
N LEU A 15 -6.26 -9.45 -13.05
CA LEU A 15 -5.96 -8.45 -14.08
C LEU A 15 -4.60 -8.70 -14.75
N ALA A 16 -3.57 -9.10 -14.00
CA ALA A 16 -2.27 -9.44 -14.58
C ALA A 16 -2.34 -10.66 -15.50
N VAL A 17 -3.11 -11.69 -15.13
CA VAL A 17 -3.34 -12.87 -15.99
C VAL A 17 -4.11 -12.49 -17.26
N LEU A 18 -5.13 -11.62 -17.14
CA LEU A 18 -5.88 -11.13 -18.29
C LEU A 18 -5.04 -10.25 -19.23
N LYS A 19 -3.93 -9.67 -18.74
CA LYS A 19 -3.02 -8.81 -19.49
C LYS A 19 -1.73 -9.51 -19.93
N LEU A 20 -1.68 -10.85 -19.92
CA LEU A 20 -0.48 -11.62 -20.32
C LEU A 20 0.02 -11.30 -21.74
N ASP A 21 -0.87 -10.90 -22.65
CA ASP A 21 -0.50 -10.48 -24.01
C ASP A 21 0.29 -9.17 -24.05
N ASP A 22 0.17 -8.31 -23.04
CA ASP A 22 0.98 -7.09 -22.90
C ASP A 22 1.90 -7.20 -21.67
N PRO A 23 3.18 -7.56 -21.87
CA PRO A 23 4.11 -7.81 -20.76
C PRO A 23 4.36 -6.57 -19.90
N SER A 24 4.19 -5.36 -20.48
CA SER A 24 4.37 -4.11 -19.74
C SER A 24 3.22 -3.88 -18.76
N GLY A 25 1.98 -4.09 -19.20
CA GLY A 25 0.78 -3.98 -18.36
C GLY A 25 0.72 -5.06 -17.28
N ALA A 26 0.97 -6.32 -17.64
CA ALA A 26 0.95 -7.44 -16.69
C ALA A 26 1.93 -7.25 -15.52
N SER A 27 3.14 -6.74 -15.81
CA SER A 27 4.16 -6.51 -14.78
C SER A 27 3.75 -5.44 -13.76
N MET A 28 3.07 -4.37 -14.20
CA MET A 28 2.55 -3.32 -13.32
C MET A 28 1.46 -3.85 -12.38
N PHE A 29 0.52 -4.65 -12.88
CA PHE A 29 -0.52 -5.26 -12.05
C PHE A 29 0.04 -6.29 -11.08
N LEU A 30 1.01 -7.10 -11.51
CA LEU A 30 1.74 -8.02 -10.64
C LEU A 30 2.50 -7.30 -9.53
N PHE A 31 3.16 -6.19 -9.85
CA PHE A 31 3.87 -5.40 -8.85
C PHE A 31 2.92 -4.85 -7.77
N GLY A 32 1.76 -4.33 -8.20
CA GLY A 32 0.72 -3.90 -7.27
C GLY A 32 0.17 -5.04 -6.42
N ALA A 33 -0.06 -6.21 -7.03
CA ALA A 33 -0.52 -7.41 -6.33
C ALA A 33 0.48 -7.88 -5.26
N LEU A 34 1.78 -7.84 -5.57
CA LEU A 34 2.82 -8.17 -4.60
C LEU A 34 2.80 -7.20 -3.43
N ILE A 35 2.72 -5.89 -3.68
CA ILE A 35 2.62 -4.88 -2.62
C ILE A 35 1.40 -5.11 -1.73
N ALA A 36 0.24 -5.43 -2.32
CA ALA A 36 -0.97 -5.77 -1.57
C ALA A 36 -0.79 -7.07 -0.76
N ALA A 37 -0.18 -8.11 -1.35
CA ALA A 37 0.10 -9.38 -0.69
C ALA A 37 1.08 -9.22 0.49
N PHE A 38 2.12 -8.40 0.34
CA PHE A 38 3.03 -8.07 1.43
C PHE A 38 2.32 -7.34 2.58
N ALA A 39 1.23 -6.59 2.31
CA ALA A 39 0.45 -5.95 3.37
C ALA A 39 -0.23 -6.98 4.29
N LEU A 40 -0.56 -8.18 3.78
CA LEU A 40 -1.12 -9.26 4.59
C LEU A 40 -0.10 -9.85 5.58
N LYS A 41 1.20 -9.75 5.28
CA LYS A 41 2.23 -10.33 6.14
C LYS A 41 2.26 -9.56 7.47
N HIS A 42 2.22 -10.30 8.58
CA HIS A 42 2.16 -9.72 9.92
C HIS A 42 3.52 -9.18 10.39
N TYR A 43 4.61 -9.72 9.85
CA TYR A 43 5.98 -9.50 10.31
C TYR A 43 6.75 -8.56 9.37
N LEU A 44 6.36 -7.29 9.29
CA LEU A 44 7.15 -6.28 8.56
C LEU A 44 7.90 -5.38 9.54
N SER A 45 9.21 -5.22 9.29
CA SER A 45 10.02 -4.25 10.00
C SER A 45 9.53 -2.82 9.72
N ALA A 46 9.75 -1.90 10.67
CA ALA A 46 9.34 -0.50 10.52
C ALA A 46 9.93 0.17 9.27
N TRP A 47 11.13 -0.24 8.85
CA TRP A 47 11.77 0.27 7.63
C TRP A 47 11.08 -0.28 6.37
N SER A 48 10.77 -1.58 6.34
CA SER A 48 10.03 -2.21 5.24
C SER A 48 8.67 -1.56 5.03
N VAL A 49 7.93 -1.25 6.10
CA VAL A 49 6.62 -0.56 5.99
C VAL A 49 6.74 0.81 5.31
N ARG A 50 7.82 1.55 5.58
CA ARG A 50 8.06 2.85 4.94
C ARG A 50 8.34 2.69 3.45
N VAL A 51 9.24 1.78 3.09
CA VAL A 51 9.58 1.52 1.69
C VAL A 51 8.35 1.04 0.92
N LEU A 52 7.57 0.11 1.47
CA LEU A 52 6.34 -0.37 0.83
C LEU A 52 5.26 0.71 0.74
N ALA A 53 5.16 1.63 1.71
CA ALA A 53 4.25 2.77 1.60
C ALA A 53 4.62 3.70 0.44
N PHE A 54 5.91 4.03 0.29
CA PHE A 54 6.39 4.82 -0.84
C PHE A 54 6.21 4.11 -2.18
N LEU A 55 6.50 2.80 -2.23
CA LEU A 55 6.27 2.00 -3.43
C LEU A 55 4.79 1.96 -3.80
N ALA A 56 3.90 1.70 -2.83
CA ALA A 56 2.46 1.68 -3.06
C ALA A 56 1.94 3.03 -3.60
N ALA A 57 2.44 4.15 -3.06
CA ALA A 57 2.11 5.48 -3.55
C ALA A 57 2.60 5.68 -4.98
N GLY A 58 3.85 5.30 -5.27
CA GLY A 58 4.40 5.34 -6.62
C GLY A 58 3.58 4.50 -7.61
N THR A 59 3.22 3.27 -7.25
CA THR A 59 2.40 2.39 -8.10
C THR A 59 1.01 2.98 -8.34
N LEU A 60 0.38 3.58 -7.32
CA LEU A 60 -0.89 4.28 -7.48
C LEU A 60 -0.78 5.43 -8.48
N PHE A 61 0.27 6.26 -8.39
CA PHE A 61 0.51 7.32 -9.37
C PHE A 61 0.80 6.78 -10.77
N CYS A 62 1.52 5.66 -10.89
CA CYS A 62 1.74 5.01 -12.18
C CYS A 62 0.42 4.54 -12.82
N TYR A 63 -0.50 3.93 -12.05
CA TYR A 63 -1.81 3.52 -12.59
C TYR A 63 -2.61 4.72 -13.10
N PHE A 64 -2.68 5.81 -12.32
CA PHE A 64 -3.35 7.02 -12.76
C PHE A 64 -2.64 7.70 -13.93
N GLY A 65 -1.31 7.74 -13.92
CA GLY A 65 -0.51 8.30 -15.02
C GLY A 65 -0.73 7.56 -16.33
N GLN A 66 -0.73 6.22 -16.29
CA GLN A 66 -1.01 5.38 -17.45
C GLN A 66 -2.45 5.59 -17.93
N PHE A 67 -3.42 5.72 -17.01
CA PHE A 67 -4.80 6.06 -17.35
C PHE A 67 -4.88 7.41 -18.08
N PHE A 68 -4.27 8.47 -17.54
CA PHE A 68 -4.27 9.80 -18.19
C PHE A 68 -3.49 9.85 -19.50
N TYR A 69 -2.51 8.97 -19.69
CA TYR A 69 -1.81 8.80 -20.97
C TYR A 69 -2.69 8.09 -22.00
N LEU A 70 -3.45 7.08 -21.57
CA LEU A 70 -4.32 6.30 -22.45
C LEU A 70 -5.51 7.14 -22.91
N VAL A 71 -6.23 7.80 -21.98
CA VAL A 71 -7.46 8.59 -22.22
C VAL A 71 -7.44 9.49 -23.46
N PRO A 72 -6.43 10.33 -23.73
CA PRO A 72 -6.40 11.20 -24.91
C PRO A 72 -6.22 10.43 -26.24
N HIS A 73 -5.73 9.18 -26.19
CA HIS A 73 -5.61 8.32 -27.37
C HIS A 73 -6.89 7.54 -27.68
N LEU A 74 -7.91 7.56 -26.79
CA LEU A 74 -9.23 7.00 -27.07
C LEU A 74 -10.02 7.95 -27.99
N GLN A 75 -9.89 7.75 -29.30
CA GLN A 75 -10.66 8.44 -30.34
C GLN A 75 -12.17 8.13 -30.26
N PRO A 76 -13.04 8.93 -30.92
CA PRO A 76 -14.51 8.90 -30.78
C PRO A 76 -15.23 7.61 -31.20
N SER A 77 -14.52 6.58 -31.68
CA SER A 77 -15.10 5.25 -31.98
C SER A 77 -15.41 4.40 -30.74
N TRP A 78 -15.08 4.87 -29.53
CA TRP A 78 -15.40 4.27 -28.22
C TRP A 78 -16.83 3.70 -28.16
N TYR A 79 -17.82 4.42 -28.70
CA TYR A 79 -19.22 4.03 -28.51
C TYR A 79 -19.59 2.72 -29.22
N TRP A 80 -18.88 2.39 -30.30
CA TRP A 80 -19.17 1.24 -31.16
C TRP A 80 -18.25 0.05 -30.93
N GLN A 81 -17.01 0.29 -30.48
CA GLN A 81 -16.03 -0.76 -30.25
C GLN A 81 -15.76 -0.91 -28.74
N TRP A 82 -16.55 -1.74 -28.06
CA TRP A 82 -16.31 -2.19 -26.67
C TRP A 82 -15.05 -3.08 -26.52
N GLN A 83 -14.04 -2.88 -27.36
CA GLN A 83 -12.87 -3.76 -27.49
C GLN A 83 -11.67 -3.14 -26.77
N GLY A 84 -11.16 -3.86 -25.75
CA GLY A 84 -9.83 -3.69 -25.16
C GLY A 84 -9.60 -2.43 -24.34
N ASP A 85 -9.67 -1.26 -24.98
CA ASP A 85 -9.07 -0.02 -24.50
C ASP A 85 -9.89 0.63 -23.38
N ALA A 86 -11.22 0.60 -23.48
CA ALA A 86 -12.11 1.09 -22.42
C ALA A 86 -12.03 0.21 -21.16
N LEU A 87 -11.93 -1.10 -21.33
CA LEU A 87 -11.80 -2.05 -20.22
C LEU A 87 -10.43 -1.90 -19.53
N GLU A 88 -9.39 -1.61 -20.30
CA GLU A 88 -8.05 -1.29 -19.79
C GLU A 88 -8.01 0.02 -19.00
N ALA A 89 -8.59 1.09 -19.54
CA ALA A 89 -8.69 2.36 -18.83
C ALA A 89 -9.45 2.19 -17.50
N THR A 90 -10.55 1.43 -17.53
CA THR A 90 -11.35 1.15 -16.33
C THR A 90 -10.58 0.28 -15.32
N ALA A 91 -9.81 -0.71 -15.80
CA ALA A 91 -8.95 -1.55 -14.96
C ALA A 91 -7.84 -0.73 -14.29
N LEU A 92 -7.17 0.16 -15.02
CA LEU A 92 -6.15 1.06 -14.46
C LEU A 92 -6.75 1.98 -13.39
N LEU A 93 -7.94 2.54 -13.66
CA LEU A 93 -8.64 3.42 -12.72
C LEU A 93 -9.03 2.68 -11.44
N LEU A 94 -9.67 1.50 -11.57
CA LEU A 94 -10.03 0.64 -10.45
C LEU A 94 -8.80 0.19 -9.64
N SER A 95 -7.69 -0.10 -10.31
CA SER A 95 -6.43 -0.49 -9.67
C SER A 95 -5.82 0.66 -8.87
N GLY A 96 -5.88 1.88 -9.39
CA GLY A 96 -5.51 3.10 -8.67
C GLY A 96 -6.33 3.28 -7.39
N PHE A 97 -7.66 3.17 -7.49
CA PHE A 97 -8.53 3.26 -6.31
C PHE A 97 -8.30 2.11 -5.31
N ALA A 98 -8.07 0.89 -5.79
CA ALA A 98 -7.78 -0.27 -4.96
C ALA A 98 -6.48 -0.12 -4.15
N MET A 99 -5.53 0.69 -4.60
CA MET A 99 -4.29 0.96 -3.86
C MET A 99 -4.48 1.93 -2.67
N ILE A 100 -5.56 2.71 -2.63
CA ILE A 100 -5.86 3.65 -1.53
C ILE A 100 -6.00 2.93 -0.17
N PRO A 101 -6.82 1.88 -0.01
CA PRO A 101 -6.91 1.14 1.26
C PRO A 101 -5.59 0.45 1.63
N VAL A 102 -4.82 -0.02 0.65
CA VAL A 102 -3.48 -0.61 0.88
C VAL A 102 -2.54 0.43 1.49
N LEU A 103 -2.51 1.64 0.93
CA LEU A 103 -1.77 2.78 1.47
C LEU A 103 -2.24 3.20 2.85
N SER A 104 -3.55 3.21 3.08
CA SER A 104 -4.14 3.50 4.39
C SER A 104 -3.61 2.55 5.46
N GLU A 105 -3.55 1.24 5.16
CA GLU A 105 -3.02 0.25 6.11
C GLU A 105 -1.52 0.47 6.40
N TYR A 106 -0.70 0.73 5.37
CA TYR A 106 0.72 1.03 5.57
C TYR A 106 0.92 2.31 6.39
N SER A 107 0.13 3.35 6.15
CA SER A 107 0.15 4.61 6.92
C SER A 107 -0.24 4.38 8.39
N CYS A 108 -1.30 3.60 8.64
CA CYS A 108 -1.70 3.22 9.99
C CYS A 108 -0.59 2.45 10.73
N ARG A 109 0.06 1.48 10.07
CA ARG A 109 1.18 0.73 10.67
C ARG A 109 2.38 1.63 10.95
N MET A 110 2.66 2.58 10.06
CA MET A 110 3.74 3.57 10.26
C MET A 110 3.45 4.49 11.45
N LYS A 111 2.19 4.94 11.60
CA LYS A 111 1.77 5.77 12.75
C LYS A 111 1.86 5.00 14.07
N ALA A 112 1.37 3.75 14.10
CA ALA A 112 1.47 2.89 15.27
C ALA A 112 2.92 2.62 15.70
N SER A 113 3.82 2.39 14.73
CA SER A 113 5.26 2.23 15.01
C SER A 113 5.88 3.49 15.62
N ARG A 114 5.52 4.68 15.11
CA ARG A 114 6.02 5.96 15.65
C ARG A 114 5.53 6.22 17.07
N GLU A 115 4.27 5.92 17.36
CA GLU A 115 3.70 6.07 18.70
C GLU A 115 4.35 5.10 19.70
N CYS A 116 4.60 3.85 19.28
CA CYS A 116 5.31 2.86 20.10
C CYS A 116 6.76 3.28 20.40
N GLU A 117 7.51 3.76 19.39
CA GLU A 117 8.85 4.30 19.59
C GLU A 117 8.86 5.52 20.53
N ARG A 118 7.86 6.40 20.41
CA ARG A 118 7.71 7.59 21.26
C ARG A 118 7.45 7.20 22.72
N GLY A 119 6.55 6.23 22.97
CA GLY A 119 6.29 5.69 24.29
C GLY A 119 7.53 5.04 24.92
N ARG A 120 8.29 4.26 24.14
CA ARG A 120 9.55 3.65 24.59
C ARG A 120 10.57 4.69 25.03
N ARG A 121 10.73 5.78 24.26
CA ARG A 121 11.64 6.89 24.62
C ARG A 121 11.20 7.61 25.88
N GLN A 122 9.89 7.83 26.06
CA GLN A 122 9.36 8.44 27.29
C GLN A 122 9.59 7.55 28.52
N PHE A 123 9.44 6.23 28.36
CA PHE A 123 9.71 5.28 29.44
C PHE A 123 11.21 5.23 29.80
N GLU A 124 12.10 5.16 28.80
CA GLU A 124 13.55 5.27 29.01
C GLU A 124 13.95 6.58 29.70
N ALA A 125 13.38 7.71 29.29
CA ALA A 125 13.62 9.00 29.93
C ALA A 125 13.14 9.06 31.39
N ARG A 126 12.11 8.27 31.75
CA ARG A 126 11.58 8.18 33.12
C ARG A 126 12.24 7.10 33.99
N LYS A 127 13.00 6.16 33.42
CA LYS A 127 13.76 5.14 34.18
C LYS A 127 14.62 5.72 35.31
N PRO A 128 15.43 6.78 35.12
CA PRO A 128 16.26 7.31 36.21
C PRO A 128 15.44 7.93 37.34
N LEU A 129 14.29 8.54 37.04
CA LEU A 129 13.37 9.10 38.05
C LEU A 129 12.71 7.98 38.88
N LEU A 130 12.29 6.89 38.24
CA LEU A 130 11.73 5.72 38.93
C LEU A 130 12.77 4.98 39.77
N ALA A 131 14.04 4.96 39.34
CA ALA A 131 15.14 4.41 40.13
C ALA A 131 15.43 5.25 41.38
N GLY A 132 15.34 6.59 41.28
CA GLY A 132 15.47 7.51 42.42
C GLY A 132 14.35 7.36 43.46
N PHE A 133 13.11 7.12 43.03
CA PHE A 133 11.99 6.86 43.95
C PHE A 133 12.14 5.53 44.71
N LYS A 134 12.67 4.49 44.07
CA LYS A 134 12.96 3.20 44.74
C LYS A 134 14.05 3.30 45.81
N GLY A 135 14.97 4.25 45.68
CA GLY A 135 15.99 4.53 46.71
C GLY A 135 15.43 5.22 47.96
N PHE A 136 14.26 5.86 47.86
CA PHE A 136 13.65 6.62 48.96
C PHE A 136 12.73 5.76 49.86
N GLU A 137 12.31 4.56 49.40
CA GLU A 137 11.46 3.64 50.19
C GLU A 137 12.24 2.68 51.11
N ILE A 138 13.58 2.64 51.07
CA ILE A 138 14.40 1.72 51.90
C ILE A 138 14.89 2.41 53.21
N GLY A 139 14.47 3.66 53.45
CA GLY A 139 14.95 4.48 54.57
C GLY A 139 13.97 4.68 55.74
N ARG A 140 12.97 3.82 55.94
CA ARG A 140 12.10 3.84 57.12
C ARG A 140 12.03 2.50 57.81
#